data_AF-A0A453ICY2-F1
#
_entry.id   AF-A0A453ICY2-F1
#
_cell.length_a   1.000
_cell.length_b   1.000
_cell.length_c   1.000
_cell.angle_alpha   90.00
_cell.angle_beta   90.00
_cell.angle_gamma   90.00
#
_symmetry.space_group_name_H-M   'P 1'
#
loop_
_entity.id
_entity.type
_entity.pdbx_description
1 polymer ?
#
loop_
_entity_poly.entity_id
_entity_poly.type
_entity_poly.pdbx_seq_one_letter_code
_entity_poly.pdbx_strand_id
1 'polypeptide(L)'
;RTFLLTPFKLITVFLHETSHALACKLTCGDVEGMQVHANEGGVTQTRGGIYWIILPAGYLGSSFWGMVFILSSTHLLATRIAAGCFILALVIVLFVAKNWFLRWLCIGFIIFIAVVWVIQEFTTFHVLKYVILFIG
;
A
#
# COMPACT_ATOMS: atom_id res chain seq x y z
N ARG A 1 -7.33 -16.97 -15.00
CA ARG A 1 -6.49 -15.97 -14.31
C ARG A 1 -7.07 -14.59 -14.61
N THR A 2 -7.58 -13.87 -13.62
CA THR A 2 -8.23 -12.58 -13.84
C THR A 2 -7.18 -11.49 -13.90
N PHE A 3 -6.69 -11.18 -15.10
CA PHE A 3 -5.61 -10.19 -15.32
C PHE A 3 -5.97 -8.79 -14.78
N LEU A 4 -7.26 -8.48 -14.73
CA LEU A 4 -7.80 -7.23 -14.17
C LEU A 4 -7.57 -7.08 -12.65
N LEU A 5 -7.51 -8.18 -11.89
CA LEU A 5 -7.36 -8.15 -10.43
C LEU A 5 -5.90 -8.21 -9.98
N THR A 6 -4.99 -8.63 -10.86
CA THR A 6 -3.56 -8.74 -10.58
C THR A 6 -2.94 -7.46 -9.99
N PRO A 7 -3.16 -6.25 -10.53
CA PRO A 7 -2.56 -5.04 -9.97
C PRO A 7 -3.07 -4.74 -8.54
N PHE A 8 -4.33 -5.02 -8.25
CA PHE A 8 -4.92 -4.80 -6.93
C PHE A 8 -4.42 -5.81 -5.90
N LYS A 9 -4.26 -7.08 -6.28
CA LYS A 9 -3.61 -8.07 -5.42
C LYS A 9 -2.15 -7.73 -5.13
N LEU A 10 -1.44 -7.11 -6.07
CA LEU A 10 -0.07 -6.67 -5.81
C LEU A 10 -0.03 -5.53 -4.78
N ILE A 11 -1.07 -4.68 -4.71
CA ILE A 11 -1.20 -3.69 -3.61
C ILE A 11 -1.40 -4.39 -2.27
N THR A 12 -2.25 -5.42 -2.19
CA THR A 12 -2.50 -6.09 -0.91
C THR A 12 -1.23 -6.78 -0.39
N VAL A 13 -0.45 -7.40 -1.28
CA VAL A 13 0.89 -7.93 -0.97
C VAL A 13 1.84 -6.79 -0.57
N PHE A 14 1.80 -5.65 -1.24
CA PHE A 14 2.59 -4.48 -0.85
C PHE A 14 2.26 -4.00 0.58
N LEU A 15 0.97 -3.89 0.92
CA LEU A 15 0.54 -3.48 2.27
C LEU A 15 0.92 -4.54 3.32
N HIS A 16 0.88 -5.81 2.95
CA HIS A 16 1.33 -6.93 3.78
C HIS A 16 2.82 -6.76 4.15
N GLU A 17 3.68 -6.63 3.14
CA GLU A 17 5.12 -6.44 3.31
C GLU A 17 5.45 -5.13 4.04
N THR A 18 4.73 -4.06 3.74
CA THR A 18 4.88 -2.77 4.44
C THR A 18 4.56 -2.89 5.92
N SER A 19 3.59 -3.73 6.29
CA SER A 19 3.26 -3.97 7.69
C SER A 19 4.34 -4.75 8.43
N HIS A 20 5.01 -5.71 7.76
CA HIS A 20 6.22 -6.33 8.30
C HIS A 20 7.33 -5.32 8.52
N ALA A 21 7.60 -4.46 7.53
CA ALA A 21 8.62 -3.42 7.62
C ALA A 21 8.33 -2.42 8.75
N LEU A 22 7.07 -2.01 8.90
CA LEU A 22 6.63 -1.09 9.95
C LEU A 22 6.78 -1.73 11.34
N ALA A 23 6.32 -2.97 11.51
CA ALA A 23 6.49 -3.70 12.77
C ALA A 23 7.96 -3.91 13.13
N CYS A 24 8.83 -4.13 12.14
CA CYS A 24 10.27 -4.20 12.35
C CYS A 24 10.81 -2.87 12.90
N LYS A 25 10.48 -1.74 12.26
CA LYS A 25 10.90 -0.41 12.73
C LYS A 25 10.36 -0.08 14.12
N LEU A 26 9.10 -0.43 14.42
CA LEU A 26 8.48 -0.22 15.74
C LEU A 26 9.12 -1.07 16.83
N THR A 27 9.66 -2.25 16.49
CA THR A 27 10.38 -3.12 17.43
C THR A 27 11.88 -2.84 17.45
N CYS A 28 12.30 -1.66 16.98
CA CYS A 28 13.70 -1.20 16.90
C CYS A 28 14.61 -2.08 16.01
N GLY A 29 14.03 -2.81 15.07
CA GLY A 29 14.75 -3.48 14.00
C GLY A 29 15.02 -2.56 12.80
N ASP A 30 15.84 -3.04 11.88
CA ASP A 30 16.18 -2.34 10.64
C ASP A 30 15.61 -3.06 9.42
N VAL A 31 15.16 -2.30 8.43
CA VAL A 31 14.58 -2.85 7.19
C VAL A 31 15.62 -2.69 6.10
N GLU A 32 16.24 -3.79 5.69
CA GLU A 32 17.30 -3.78 4.69
C GLU A 32 16.75 -3.62 3.28
N GLY A 33 15.50 -3.99 3.03
CA GLY A 33 14.83 -3.75 1.76
C GLY A 33 13.56 -4.57 1.58
N MET A 34 12.80 -4.22 0.55
CA MET A 34 11.54 -4.88 0.21
C MET A 34 11.48 -5.23 -1.27
N GLN A 35 10.86 -6.36 -1.58
CA GLN A 35 10.61 -6.81 -2.94
C GLN A 35 9.20 -7.38 -3.07
N VAL A 36 8.52 -7.04 -4.17
CA VAL A 36 7.24 -7.65 -4.56
C VAL A 36 7.35 -8.15 -5.99
N HIS A 37 6.90 -9.37 -6.25
CA HIS A 37 6.97 -10.03 -7.54
C HIS A 37 5.60 -10.10 -8.21
N ALA A 38 5.57 -10.14 -9.54
CA ALA A 38 4.34 -10.26 -10.33
C ALA A 38 3.52 -11.54 -10.05
N ASN A 39 4.13 -12.53 -9.39
CA ASN A 39 3.47 -13.77 -8.96
C ASN A 39 2.75 -13.64 -7.61
N GLU A 40 2.35 -12.43 -7.19
CA GLU A 40 1.66 -12.17 -5.92
C GLU A 40 2.52 -12.52 -4.68
N GLY A 41 3.84 -12.62 -4.84
CA GLY A 41 4.80 -12.90 -3.76
C GLY A 41 5.52 -11.66 -3.28
N GLY A 42 5.76 -11.56 -1.98
CA GLY A 42 6.50 -10.47 -1.34
C GLY A 42 7.63 -11.00 -0.46
N VAL A 43 8.67 -10.18 -0.26
CA VAL A 43 9.69 -10.42 0.76
C VAL A 43 10.20 -9.10 1.33
N THR A 44 10.11 -8.98 2.65
CA THR A 44 10.72 -7.89 3.42
C THR A 44 11.93 -8.44 4.17
N GLN A 45 13.10 -7.90 3.84
CA GLN A 45 14.34 -8.23 4.54
C GLN A 45 14.48 -7.33 5.77
N THR A 46 14.40 -7.94 6.95
CA THR A 46 14.49 -7.26 8.24
C THR A 46 15.70 -7.77 9.02
N ARG A 47 16.45 -6.87 9.65
CA ARG A 47 17.57 -7.17 10.54
C ARG A 47 17.23 -6.72 11.96
N GLY A 48 17.10 -7.67 12.88
CA GLY A 48 16.72 -7.41 14.26
C GLY A 48 15.22 -7.09 14.43
N GLY A 49 14.85 -6.65 15.63
CA GLY A 49 13.46 -6.49 16.06
C GLY A 49 12.86 -7.78 16.62
N ILE A 50 11.58 -7.71 17.00
CA ILE A 50 10.88 -8.83 17.67
C ILE A 50 10.09 -9.62 16.61
N TYR A 51 10.66 -10.72 16.13
CA TYR A 51 10.04 -11.58 15.11
C TYR A 51 8.62 -12.03 15.45
N TRP A 52 8.32 -12.24 16.74
CA TRP A 52 6.98 -12.58 17.22
C TRP A 52 5.90 -11.53 16.89
N ILE A 53 6.29 -10.26 16.73
CA ILE A 53 5.40 -9.18 16.32
C ILE A 53 5.48 -8.97 14.81
N ILE A 54 6.68 -9.06 14.24
CA ILE A 54 6.92 -8.83 12.81
C ILE A 54 6.17 -9.86 11.97
N LEU A 55 6.26 -11.15 12.28
CA LEU A 55 5.65 -12.23 11.49
C LEU A 55 4.11 -12.15 11.37
N PRO A 56 3.34 -11.89 12.43
CA PRO A 56 1.88 -11.71 12.29
C PRO A 56 1.49 -10.34 11.70
N ALA A 57 2.38 -9.34 11.75
CA ALA A 57 2.06 -7.98 11.32
C ALA A 57 1.65 -7.87 9.85
N GLY A 58 2.13 -8.76 8.97
CA GLY A 58 1.71 -8.78 7.57
C GLY A 58 0.21 -9.01 7.42
N TYR A 59 -0.31 -10.11 7.97
CA TYR A 59 -1.73 -10.45 7.88
C TYR A 59 -2.62 -9.46 8.64
N LEU A 60 -2.24 -9.12 9.87
CA LEU A 60 -2.99 -8.16 10.68
C LEU A 60 -3.00 -6.78 10.02
N GLY A 61 -1.87 -6.38 9.45
CA GLY A 61 -1.71 -5.12 8.75
C GLY A 61 -2.56 -5.04 7.49
N SER A 62 -2.59 -6.08 6.65
CA SER A 62 -3.46 -6.10 5.46
C SER A 62 -4.93 -5.86 5.82
N SER A 63 -5.45 -6.54 6.84
CA SER A 63 -6.83 -6.32 7.31
C SER A 63 -7.04 -4.94 7.92
N PHE A 64 -6.06 -4.44 8.69
CA PHE A 64 -6.12 -3.12 9.30
C PHE A 64 -6.17 -2.00 8.24
N TRP A 65 -5.28 -2.04 7.25
CA TRP A 65 -5.26 -1.05 6.17
C TRP A 65 -6.53 -1.11 5.33
N GLY A 66 -7.05 -2.31 5.06
CA GLY A 66 -8.34 -2.47 4.38
C GLY A 66 -9.48 -1.77 5.11
N MET A 67 -9.61 -2.03 6.42
CA MET A 67 -10.57 -1.33 7.28
C MET A 67 -10.38 0.20 7.25
N VAL A 68 -9.14 0.69 7.36
CA VAL A 68 -8.84 2.13 7.32
C VAL A 68 -9.29 2.76 6.00
N PHE A 69 -9.04 2.12 4.86
CA PHE A 69 -9.47 2.62 3.55
C PHE A 69 -10.99 2.61 3.41
N ILE A 70 -11.65 1.53 3.83
CA ILE A 70 -13.12 1.43 3.82
C ILE A 70 -13.74 2.55 4.67
N LEU A 71 -13.26 2.75 5.90
CA LEU A 71 -13.77 3.81 6.78
C LEU A 71 -13.48 5.21 6.21
N SER A 72 -12.30 5.42 5.64
CA SER A 72 -11.92 6.70 5.03
C SER A 72 -12.74 7.05 3.78
N SER A 73 -13.35 6.05 3.13
CA SER A 73 -14.24 6.26 1.99
C SER A 73 -15.57 6.94 2.37
N THR A 74 -15.95 6.95 3.65
CA THR A 74 -17.25 7.50 4.08
C THR A 74 -17.38 8.99 3.80
N HIS A 75 -16.35 9.78 4.11
CA HIS A 75 -16.30 11.23 3.96
C HIS A 75 -15.27 11.68 2.92
N LEU A 76 -15.60 12.73 2.15
CA LEU A 76 -14.73 13.25 1.08
C LEU A 76 -13.36 13.73 1.59
N LEU A 77 -13.33 14.44 2.72
CA LEU A 77 -12.08 14.90 3.32
C LEU A 77 -11.22 13.71 3.77
N ALA A 78 -11.83 12.70 4.40
CA ALA A 78 -11.13 11.50 4.83
C ALA A 78 -10.57 10.71 3.64
N THR A 79 -11.31 10.61 2.54
CA THR A 79 -10.87 9.97 1.29
C THR A 79 -9.64 10.69 0.71
N ARG A 80 -9.65 12.03 0.68
CA ARG A 80 -8.50 12.83 0.21
C ARG A 80 -7.27 12.62 1.10
N ILE A 81 -7.45 12.61 2.42
CA ILE A 81 -6.36 12.37 3.37
C ILE A 81 -5.80 10.95 3.18
N ALA A 82 -6.66 9.93 3.08
CA ALA A 82 -6.26 8.56 2.86
C ALA A 82 -5.51 8.37 1.53
N ALA A 83 -5.95 9.01 0.44
CA ALA A 83 -5.23 9.03 -0.83
C ALA A 83 -3.82 9.63 -0.67
N GLY A 84 -3.71 10.76 0.03
CA GLY A 84 -2.43 11.44 0.29
C GLY A 84 -1.49 10.58 1.12
N CYS A 85 -1.98 9.99 2.22
CA CYS A 85 -1.23 9.06 3.05
C CYS A 85 -0.77 7.84 2.25
N PHE A 86 -1.62 7.30 1.38
CA PHE A 86 -1.27 6.14 0.56
C PHE A 86 -0.23 6.47 -0.50
N ILE A 87 -0.32 7.63 -1.17
CA ILE A 87 0.73 8.12 -2.08
C ILE A 87 2.05 8.29 -1.32
N LEU A 88 2.03 8.88 -0.12
CA LEU A 88 3.22 9.09 0.68
C LEU A 88 3.85 7.74 1.09
N ALA A 89 3.04 6.74 1.47
CA ALA A 89 3.52 5.39 1.74
C ALA A 89 4.18 4.76 0.50
N LEU A 90 3.57 4.89 -0.68
CA LEU A 90 4.15 4.40 -1.94
C LEU A 90 5.49 5.09 -2.26
N VAL A 91 5.61 6.40 -1.98
CA VAL A 91 6.87 7.14 -2.15
C VAL A 91 7.94 6.67 -1.18
N ILE A 92 7.62 6.44 0.10
CA ILE A 92 8.58 5.92 1.08
C ILE A 92 9.09 4.54 0.62
N VAL A 93 8.20 3.64 0.23
CA VAL A 93 8.60 2.30 -0.19
C VAL A 93 9.35 2.33 -1.52
N LEU A 94 9.13 3.31 -2.40
CA LEU A 94 9.92 3.49 -3.62
C LEU A 94 11.43 3.57 -3.32
N PHE A 95 11.83 4.20 -2.20
CA PHE A 95 13.22 4.27 -1.74
C PHE A 95 13.72 2.96 -1.11
N VAL A 96 12.83 2.17 -0.51
CA VAL A 96 13.15 0.88 0.14
C VAL A 96 13.12 -0.29 -0.87
N ALA A 97 12.49 -0.09 -2.02
CA ALA A 97 12.30 -1.10 -3.06
C ALA A 97 13.64 -1.52 -3.69
N LYS A 98 13.97 -2.81 -3.54
CA LYS A 98 15.19 -3.42 -4.12
C LYS A 98 15.00 -3.88 -5.56
N ASN A 99 13.77 -4.18 -5.99
CA ASN A 99 13.49 -4.70 -7.32
C ASN A 99 12.81 -3.67 -8.24
N TRP A 100 13.14 -3.73 -9.53
CA TRP A 100 12.60 -2.82 -10.54
C TRP A 100 11.07 -2.91 -10.67
N PHE A 101 10.52 -4.12 -10.52
CA PHE A 101 9.06 -4.33 -10.63
C PHE A 101 8.28 -3.56 -9.56
N LEU A 102 8.70 -3.62 -8.29
CA LEU A 102 8.07 -2.86 -7.20
C LEU A 102 8.16 -1.35 -7.45
N ARG A 103 9.30 -0.87 -7.97
CA ARG A 103 9.44 0.56 -8.31
C ARG A 103 8.45 0.99 -9.38
N TRP A 104 8.33 0.22 -10.46
CA TRP A 104 7.35 0.47 -11.52
C TRP A 104 5.91 0.36 -11.00
N LEU A 105 5.63 -0.60 -10.12
CA LEU A 105 4.33 -0.75 -9.46
C LEU A 105 3.99 0.49 -8.63
N CYS A 106 4.91 0.96 -7.78
CA CYS A 106 4.71 2.15 -6.95
C CYS A 106 4.48 3.40 -7.82
N ILE A 107 5.32 3.63 -8.83
CA ILE A 107 5.16 4.77 -9.76
C ILE A 107 3.82 4.70 -10.49
N GLY A 108 3.44 3.52 -10.99
CA GLY A 108 2.17 3.30 -11.66
C GLY A 108 0.97 3.64 -10.78
N PHE A 109 1.00 3.20 -9.51
CA PHE A 109 -0.07 3.51 -8.56
C PHE A 109 -0.08 4.98 -8.11
N ILE A 110 1.08 5.60 -7.93
CA ILE A 110 1.17 7.04 -7.63
C ILE A 110 0.51 7.85 -8.75
N ILE A 111 0.87 7.57 -10.00
CA ILE A 111 0.29 8.24 -11.17
C ILE A 111 -1.22 7.95 -11.25
N PHE A 112 -1.63 6.69 -11.08
CA PHE A 112 -3.04 6.30 -11.12
C PHE A 112 -3.88 7.07 -10.08
N ILE A 113 -3.44 7.11 -8.82
CA ILE A 113 -4.16 7.83 -7.76
C ILE A 113 -4.14 9.34 -8.01
N ALA A 114 -3.01 9.90 -8.46
CA ALA A 114 -2.92 11.32 -8.78
C ALA A 114 -3.88 11.72 -9.91
N VAL A 115 -3.98 10.90 -10.97
CA VAL A 115 -4.93 11.11 -12.07
C VAL A 115 -6.37 11.04 -11.56
N VAL A 116 -6.71 10.03 -10.76
CA VAL A 116 -8.07 9.91 -10.17
C VAL A 116 -8.39 11.09 -9.25
N TRP A 117 -7.41 11.57 -8.48
CA TRP A 117 -7.58 12.75 -7.63
C TRP A 117 -7.87 14.00 -8.47
N VAL A 118 -7.06 14.25 -9.50
CA VAL A 118 -7.28 15.38 -10.42
C VAL A 118 -8.66 15.30 -11.06
N ILE A 119 -9.06 14.13 -11.58
CA ILE A 119 -10.40 13.93 -12.16
C ILE A 119 -11.50 14.25 -11.14
N GLN A 120 -11.34 13.83 -9.88
CA GLN A 120 -12.30 14.18 -8.82
C GLN A 120 -12.37 15.68 -8.56
N GLU A 121 -11.28 16.43 -8.68
CA GLU A 121 -11.31 17.88 -8.48
C GLU A 121 -12.01 18.60 -9.65
N PHE A 122 -11.85 18.08 -10.87
CA PHE A 122 -12.48 18.63 -12.08
C PHE A 122 -13.91 18.14 -12.32
N THR A 123 -14.35 17.09 -11.64
CA THR A 123 -15.66 16.43 -11.90
C THR A 123 -16.48 16.37 -10.62
N THR A 124 -17.79 16.61 -10.71
CA THR A 124 -18.72 16.45 -9.56
C THR A 124 -18.91 14.99 -9.10
N PHE A 125 -18.34 14.02 -9.81
CA PHE A 125 -18.38 12.61 -9.46
C PHE A 125 -17.27 12.26 -8.46
N HIS A 126 -17.66 11.68 -7.32
CA HIS A 126 -16.77 11.27 -6.24
C HIS A 126 -16.01 9.95 -6.55
N VAL A 127 -15.26 9.91 -7.65
CA VAL A 127 -14.58 8.69 -8.16
C VAL A 127 -13.52 8.19 -7.18
N LEU A 128 -12.81 9.08 -6.48
CA LEU A 128 -11.75 8.70 -5.53
C LEU A 128 -12.31 7.85 -4.37
N LYS A 129 -13.55 8.12 -3.95
CA LYS A 129 -14.24 7.36 -2.90
C LYS A 129 -14.39 5.90 -3.30
N TYR A 130 -14.83 5.63 -4.53
CA TYR A 130 -15.01 4.26 -5.01
C TYR A 130 -13.67 3.53 -5.21
N VAL A 131 -12.63 4.25 -5.66
CA VAL A 131 -11.29 3.68 -5.82
C VAL A 131 -10.69 3.30 -4.47
N ILE A 132 -10.77 4.17 -3.46
CA ILE A 132 -10.29 3.84 -2.11
C ILE A 132 -11.11 2.72 -1.48
N LEU A 133 -12.43 2.73 -1.64
CA LEU A 133 -13.30 1.66 -1.17
C LEU A 133 -12.97 0.32 -1.82
N PHE A 134 -12.55 0.30 -3.09
CA PHE A 134 -12.18 -0.92 -3.80
C PHE A 134 -10.77 -1.42 -3.44
N ILE A 135 -9.86 -0.52 -3.06
CA ILE A 135 -8.52 -0.88 -2.58
C ILE A 135 -8.57 -1.48 -1.17
N GLY A 136 -9.50 -0.99 -0.34
CA GLY A 136 -9.71 -1.49 1.02
C GLY A 136 -10.40 -2.84 1.06
#